data_AF-A0A7X8XCC7-F1
#
_entry.id   AF-A0A7X8XCC7-F1
#
_cell.length_a   1.000
_cell.length_b   1.000
_cell.length_c   1.000
_cell.angle_alpha   90.00
_cell.angle_beta   90.00
_cell.angle_gamma   90.00
#
_symmetry.space_group_name_H-M   'P 1'
#
loop_
_entity.id
_entity.type
_entity.pdbx_description
1 polymer ?
#
loop_
_entity_poly.entity_id
_entity_poly.type
_entity_poly.pdbx_seq_one_letter_code
_entity_poly.pdbx_strand_id
1 'polypeptide(L)' 'MTRNCDSYREQAMIDGMDSPAAVRWRLHSKNCNACRNEIHLLGMLYRQANEQRHHISYKDYTRLVETVRQLHQP' A
#
# COMPACT_ATOMS: atom_id res chain seq x y z
N MET A 1 25.43 -8.10 1.36
CA MET A 1 25.08 -6.87 2.14
C MET A 1 23.55 -6.71 2.25
N THR A 2 22.84 -7.74 2.71
CA THR A 2 21.36 -7.80 2.71
C THR A 2 20.73 -7.36 4.04
N ARG A 3 21.41 -7.59 5.18
CA ARG A 3 20.88 -7.28 6.53
C ARG A 3 20.49 -5.82 6.75
N ASN A 4 21.24 -4.87 6.20
CA ASN A 4 20.91 -3.45 6.37
C ASN A 4 19.66 -3.05 5.59
N CYS A 5 19.43 -3.65 4.40
CA CYS A 5 18.24 -3.38 3.60
C CYS A 5 16.97 -3.82 4.33
N ASP A 6 16.98 -5.04 4.87
CA ASP A 6 15.83 -5.60 5.59
C ASP A 6 15.47 -4.76 6.81
N SER A 7 16.47 -4.31 7.60
CA SER A 7 16.24 -3.46 8.76
C SER A 7 15.61 -2.11 8.41
N TYR A 8 16.10 -1.44 7.35
CA TYR A 8 15.50 -0.18 6.90
C TYR A 8 14.06 -0.37 6.42
N ARG A 9 13.82 -1.44 5.64
CA ARG A 9 12.50 -1.77 5.10
C ARG A 9 11.52 -2.09 6.23
N GLU A 10 11.88 -3.00 7.12
CA GLU A 10 11.01 -3.47 8.20
C GLU A 10 10.61 -2.33 9.13
N GLN A 11 11.57 -1.50 9.57
CA GLN A 11 11.26 -0.36 10.42
C GLN A 11 10.37 0.67 9.71
N ALA A 12 10.60 0.94 8.42
CA ALA A 12 9.76 1.84 7.65
C ALA A 12 8.32 1.31 7.45
N MET A 13 8.15 -0.01 7.33
CA MET A 13 6.84 -0.64 7.18
C MET A 13 6.06 -0.66 8.50
N ILE A 14 6.75 -0.83 9.64
CA ILE A 14 6.15 -0.76 10.98
C ILE A 14 5.72 0.68 11.32
N ASP A 15 6.63 1.65 11.16
CA ASP A 15 6.39 3.05 11.56
C ASP A 15 5.54 3.81 10.53
N GLY A 16 5.36 3.25 9.34
CA GLY A 16 4.64 3.84 8.22
C GLY A 16 5.52 4.65 7.27
N MET A 17 5.04 4.83 6.04
CA MET A 17 5.82 5.41 4.95
C MET A 17 6.11 6.91 5.09
N ASP A 18 5.46 7.62 6.01
CA ASP A 18 5.71 9.03 6.33
C ASP A 18 6.64 9.23 7.55
N SER A 19 7.11 8.13 8.14
CA SER A 19 7.96 8.15 9.33
C SER A 19 9.42 8.56 9.07
N PRO A 20 10.16 8.96 10.11
CA PRO A 20 11.62 9.11 10.02
C PRO A 20 12.35 7.83 9.57
N ALA A 21 11.82 6.65 9.86
CA ALA A 21 12.38 5.38 9.39
C ALA A 21 12.28 5.25 7.87
N ALA A 22 11.13 5.62 7.29
CA ALA A 22 10.96 5.67 5.85
C ALA A 22 11.91 6.68 5.17
N VAL A 23 12.17 7.83 5.81
CA VAL A 23 13.17 8.79 5.30
C VAL A 23 14.58 8.16 5.25
N ARG A 24 14.98 7.41 6.30
CA ARG A 24 16.25 6.69 6.30
C ARG A 24 16.31 5.62 5.21
N TRP A 25 15.22 4.90 4.99
CA TRP A 25 15.13 3.90 3.91
C TRP A 25 15.26 4.54 2.52
N ARG A 26 14.61 5.68 2.28
CA ARG A 26 14.77 6.48 1.04
C ARG A 26 16.17 7.03 0.86
N LEU A 27 16.86 7.38 1.95
CA LEU A 27 18.27 7.80 1.88
C LEU A 27 19.16 6.61 1.47
N HIS A 28 18.95 5.44 2.06
CA HIS A 28 19.65 4.21 1.71
C HIS A 28 19.43 3.82 0.24
N SER A 29 18.20 3.95 -0.27
CA SER A 29 17.87 3.61 -1.67
C SER A 29 18.56 4.48 -2.72
N LYS A 30 19.18 5.61 -2.33
CA LYS A 30 20.05 6.36 -3.25
C LYS A 30 21.26 5.54 -3.69
N ASN A 31 21.77 4.67 -2.81
CA ASN A 31 22.93 3.83 -3.07
C ASN A 31 22.59 2.34 -3.24
N CYS A 32 21.32 1.97 -3.17
CA CYS A 32 20.86 0.58 -3.29
C CYS A 32 19.70 0.47 -4.30
N ASN A 33 19.97 -0.13 -5.47
CA ASN A 33 18.98 -0.27 -6.54
C ASN A 33 17.80 -1.16 -6.15
N ALA A 34 18.03 -2.20 -5.35
CA ALA A 34 16.97 -3.08 -4.88
C ALA A 34 15.93 -2.31 -4.04
N CYS A 35 16.40 -1.58 -3.01
CA CYS A 35 15.51 -0.75 -2.19
C CYS A 35 14.85 0.38 -2.98
N ARG A 36 15.53 0.93 -4.01
CA ARG A 36 14.93 1.94 -4.89
C ARG A 36 13.73 1.38 -5.65
N ASN A 37 13.86 0.17 -6.19
CA ASN A 37 12.78 -0.50 -6.89
C ASN A 37 11.62 -0.85 -5.95
N GLU A 38 11.91 -1.36 -4.75
CA GLU A 38 10.88 -1.65 -3.73
C GLU A 38 10.07 -0.40 -3.38
N ILE A 39 10.73 0.72 -3.07
CA ILE A 39 10.06 1.98 -2.74
C ILE A 39 9.22 2.49 -3.92
N HIS A 40 9.73 2.36 -5.15
CA HIS A 40 9.00 2.75 -6.35
C HIS A 40 7.72 1.91 -6.54
N LEU A 41 7.83 0.58 -6.40
CA LEU A 41 6.70 -0.34 -6.48
C LEU A 41 5.65 -0.02 -5.42
N LEU A 42 6.05 0.22 -4.17
CA LEU A 42 5.13 0.63 -3.11
C LEU A 42 4.42 1.94 -3.43
N GLY A 43 5.13 2.93 -3.99
CA GLY A 43 4.53 4.19 -4.42
C GLY A 43 3.54 4.02 -5.59
N MET A 44 3.82 3.11 -6.51
CA MET A 44 2.87 2.73 -7.56
C MET A 44 1.62 2.07 -6.99
N LEU A 45 1.79 1.07 -6.11
CA LEU A 45 0.68 0.36 -5.47
C LEU A 45 -0.18 1.31 -4.63
N TYR A 46 0.44 2.26 -3.92
CA TYR A 46 -0.28 3.27 -3.15
C TYR A 46 -1.12 4.17 -4.07
N ARG A 47 -0.54 4.68 -5.16
CA ARG A 47 -1.28 5.49 -6.15
C ARG A 47 -2.40 4.68 -6.80
N GLN A 48 -2.14 3.45 -7.22
CA GLN A 48 -3.16 2.54 -7.73
C GLN A 48 -4.27 2.30 -6.70
N ALA A 49 -3.94 2.04 -5.44
CA ALA A 49 -4.95 1.86 -4.40
C ALA A 49 -5.75 3.15 -4.11
N ASN A 50 -5.17 4.33 -4.36
CA ASN A 50 -5.85 5.60 -4.15
C ASN A 50 -6.70 6.02 -5.37
N GLU A 51 -6.22 5.75 -6.59
CA GLU A 51 -6.86 6.11 -7.86
C GLU A 51 -7.86 5.03 -8.34
N GLN A 52 -7.54 3.75 -8.10
CA GLN A 52 -8.36 2.57 -8.42
C GLN A 52 -9.13 2.04 -7.22
N ARG A 53 -9.18 2.76 -6.09
CA ARG A 53 -10.38 2.75 -5.25
C ARG A 53 -11.49 3.38 -6.09
N HIS A 54 -11.96 2.61 -7.07
CA HIS A 54 -13.18 2.86 -7.79
C HIS A 54 -14.23 2.99 -6.71
N HIS A 55 -14.64 4.22 -6.43
CA HIS A 55 -15.85 4.46 -5.67
C HIS A 55 -16.92 3.63 -6.36
N ILE A 56 -17.41 2.62 -5.66
CA ILE A 56 -18.49 1.82 -6.21
C ILE A 56 -19.64 2.81 -6.36
N SER A 57 -20.22 2.90 -7.56
CA SER A 57 -21.26 3.89 -7.79
C SER A 57 -22.37 3.65 -6.77
N TYR A 58 -23.10 4.69 -6.35
CA TYR A 58 -24.21 4.52 -5.42
C TYR A 58 -25.19 3.42 -5.89
N LYS A 59 -25.39 3.32 -7.21
CA LYS A 59 -26.19 2.27 -7.84
C LYS A 59 -25.62 0.87 -7.61
N ASP A 60 -24.32 0.69 -7.82
CA ASP A 60 -23.65 -0.61 -7.63
C ASP A 60 -23.58 -0.98 -6.14
N TYR A 61 -23.43 0.02 -5.27
CA TYR A 61 -23.50 -0.16 -3.82
C TYR A 61 -24.88 -0.65 -3.38
N THR A 62 -25.94 0.04 -3.79
CA THR A 62 -27.31 -0.35 -3.45
C THR A 62 -27.62 -1.75 -3.97
N ARG A 63 -27.21 -2.07 -5.21
CA ARG A 63 -27.38 -3.42 -5.79
C ARG A 63 -26.64 -4.49 -4.99
N LEU A 64 -25.41 -4.21 -4.54
CA LEU A 64 -24.64 -5.14 -3.72
C LEU A 64 -25.34 -5.38 -2.36
N VAL A 65 -25.80 -4.32 -1.71
CA VAL A 65 -26.52 -4.39 -0.43
C VAL A 65 -27.84 -5.17 -0.56
N GLU A 66 -28.62 -4.91 -1.61
CA GLU A 66 -29.86 -5.65 -1.89
C GLU A 66 -29.60 -7.13 -2.14
N THR A 67 -28.56 -7.45 -2.91
CA THR A 67 -28.16 -8.84 -3.19
C THR A 67 -27.79 -9.58 -1.90
N VAL A 68 -26.99 -8.95 -1.03
CA VAL A 68 -26.63 -9.55 0.27
C VAL A 68 -27.86 -9.76 1.16
N ARG A 69 -28.79 -8.79 1.18
CA ARG A 69 -30.05 -8.92 1.94
C ARG A 69 -30.92 -10.08 1.46
N GLN A 70 -31.02 -10.29 0.14
CA GLN A 70 -31.77 -11.43 -0.43
C GLN A 70 -31.11 -12.77 -0.10
N LEU A 71 -29.78 -12.82 -0.11
CA LEU A 71 -29.03 -14.05 0.20
C LEU A 71 -29.02 -14.39 1.70
N HIS A 72 -29.19 -13.40 2.58
CA HIS A 72 -29.25 -13.57 4.04
C HIS A 72 -30.68 -13.49 4.60
N GLN A 73 -31.71 -13.45 3.76
CA GLN A 73 -33.08 -13.68 4.22
C GLN A 73 -33.24 -15.18 4.52
N PRO A 74 -33.63 -15.56 5.74
CA PRO A 74 -33.87 -16.96 6.10
C PRO A 74 -35.06 -17.56 5.34
#